data_AF-A0A1B6Y9K8-F1
#
_entry.id   AF-A0A1B6Y9K8-F1
#
_cell.length_a   1.000
_cell.length_b   1.000
_cell.length_c   1.000
_cell.angle_alpha   90.00
_cell.angle_beta   90.00
_cell.angle_gamma   90.00
#
_symmetry.space_group_name_H-M   'P 1'
#
loop_
_entity.id
_entity.type
_entity.pdbx_description
1 polymer ?
#
loop_
_entity_poly.entity_id
_entity_poly.type
_entity_poly.pdbx_seq_one_letter_code
_entity_poly.pdbx_strand_id
1 'polypeptide(L)'
;MKKVILMMAFTISLTAFSQAQTSVTFNVDMKYALDNGLFNTLTNKIYLKGDISPLGENSAQYLELTDTAPIDSVYSVAVVFPAVNTNDLLKYNFVIKRLLSTEHEERTRELTLSGQPEVLPEIKFNSFDW
;
A
#
# COMPACT_ATOMS: atom_id res chain seq x y z
N MET A 1 39.76 -43.18 37.20
CA MET A 1 39.17 -42.93 35.86
C MET A 1 37.75 -42.44 36.07
N LYS A 2 37.50 -41.13 36.02
CA LYS A 2 36.16 -40.56 36.25
C LYS A 2 35.53 -40.25 34.89
N LYS A 3 34.48 -41.00 34.54
CA LYS A 3 33.69 -40.81 33.32
C LYS A 3 32.85 -39.54 33.49
N VAL A 4 33.15 -38.49 32.72
CA VAL A 4 32.29 -37.32 32.62
C VAL A 4 31.31 -37.60 31.49
N ILE A 5 30.04 -37.80 31.86
CA ILE A 5 28.94 -38.03 30.94
C ILE A 5 28.62 -36.67 30.30
N LEU A 6 28.85 -36.56 28.99
CA LEU A 6 28.52 -35.39 28.19
C LEU A 6 27.00 -35.43 27.91
N MET A 7 26.24 -34.62 28.64
CA MET A 7 24.79 -34.55 28.52
C MET A 7 24.41 -33.55 27.41
N MET A 8 23.78 -34.07 26.38
CA MET A 8 23.30 -33.41 25.17
C MET A 8 22.20 -32.39 25.51
N ALA A 9 22.36 -31.14 25.10
CA ALA A 9 21.30 -30.13 25.10
C ALA A 9 21.11 -29.63 23.66
N PHE A 10 20.20 -30.28 22.93
CA PHE A 10 19.72 -29.79 21.64
C PHE A 10 18.53 -28.88 21.89
N THR A 11 18.78 -27.59 22.08
CA THR A 11 17.75 -26.56 22.16
C THR A 11 17.19 -26.32 20.75
N ILE A 12 16.08 -26.97 20.42
CA ILE A 12 15.30 -26.61 19.23
C ILE A 12 14.54 -25.34 19.59
N SER A 13 15.11 -24.18 19.25
CA SER A 13 14.37 -22.93 19.20
C SER A 13 13.38 -22.99 18.05
N LEU A 14 12.14 -23.44 18.33
CA LEU A 14 11.00 -23.18 17.46
C LEU A 14 10.72 -21.68 17.51
N THR A 15 11.32 -20.92 16.60
CA THR A 15 10.86 -19.56 16.30
C THR A 15 9.53 -19.71 15.55
N ALA A 16 8.43 -19.57 16.27
CA ALA A 16 7.14 -19.37 15.64
C ALA A 16 7.23 -18.05 14.87
N PHE A 17 7.33 -18.11 13.54
CA PHE A 17 7.14 -16.96 12.68
C PHE A 17 5.68 -16.54 12.82
N SER A 18 5.40 -15.63 13.74
CA SER A 18 4.16 -14.87 13.72
C SER A 18 4.16 -14.13 12.40
N GLN A 19 3.34 -14.60 11.47
CA GLN A 19 3.14 -14.00 10.16
C GLN A 19 2.38 -12.69 10.40
N ALA A 20 3.13 -11.63 10.71
CA ALA A 20 2.58 -10.31 11.00
C ALA A 20 1.90 -9.76 9.75
N GLN A 21 0.73 -9.14 9.91
CA GLN A 21 0.07 -8.44 8.82
C GLN A 21 0.99 -7.32 8.29
N THR A 22 1.01 -7.14 6.97
CA THR A 22 1.84 -6.12 6.31
C THR A 22 1.03 -4.83 6.19
N SER A 23 1.50 -3.72 6.77
CA SER A 23 0.88 -2.41 6.58
C SER A 23 1.65 -1.63 5.54
N VAL A 24 1.03 -1.30 4.41
CA VAL A 24 1.63 -0.47 3.35
C VAL A 24 0.91 0.87 3.30
N THR A 25 1.66 1.97 3.45
CA THR A 25 1.13 3.32 3.25
C THR A 25 1.42 3.78 1.82
N PHE A 26 0.35 4.02 1.07
CA PHE A 26 0.40 4.54 -0.29
C PHE A 26 0.23 6.06 -0.24
N ASN A 27 1.06 6.76 -1.00
CA ASN A 27 1.08 8.22 -1.08
C ASN A 27 0.98 8.65 -2.55
N VAL A 28 0.16 9.66 -2.85
CA VAL A 28 0.07 10.26 -4.18
C VAL A 28 0.11 11.79 -4.09
N ASP A 29 1.04 12.39 -4.83
CA ASP A 29 1.15 13.85 -4.98
C ASP A 29 0.13 14.33 -6.02
N MET A 30 -0.84 15.11 -5.55
CA MET A 30 -1.90 15.71 -6.35
C MET A 30 -1.65 17.19 -6.65
N LYS A 31 -0.51 17.77 -6.25
CA LYS A 31 -0.22 19.20 -6.36
C LYS A 31 -0.38 19.72 -7.79
N TYR A 32 0.19 19.02 -8.77
CA TYR A 32 0.06 19.42 -10.17
C TYR A 32 -1.41 19.41 -10.64
N ALA A 33 -2.18 18.38 -10.24
CA ALA A 33 -3.58 18.27 -10.60
C ALA A 33 -4.43 19.38 -9.97
N LEU A 34 -4.12 19.79 -8.74
CA LEU A 34 -4.75 20.91 -8.05
C LEU A 34 -4.40 22.25 -8.72
N ASP A 35 -3.11 22.51 -8.94
CA ASP A 35 -2.62 23.77 -9.50
C ASP A 35 -3.16 24.03 -10.93
N ASN A 36 -3.50 22.97 -11.67
CA ASN A 36 -4.06 23.05 -13.03
C ASN A 36 -5.59 22.84 -13.09
N GLY A 37 -6.28 22.74 -11.95
CA GLY A 37 -7.73 22.56 -11.89
C GLY A 37 -8.24 21.20 -12.40
N LEU A 38 -7.35 20.21 -12.55
CA LEU A 38 -7.69 18.84 -12.93
C LEU A 38 -8.32 18.07 -11.76
N PHE A 39 -8.01 18.44 -10.52
CA PHE A 39 -8.59 17.88 -9.31
C PHE A 39 -9.18 18.99 -8.43
N ASN A 40 -10.41 18.79 -7.96
CA ASN A 40 -11.10 19.72 -7.08
C ASN A 40 -11.50 19.00 -5.77
N THR A 41 -10.93 19.43 -4.64
CA THR A 41 -11.11 18.78 -3.34
C THR A 41 -12.53 18.79 -2.79
N LEU A 42 -13.40 19.69 -3.27
CA LEU A 42 -14.80 19.80 -2.83
C LEU A 42 -15.72 18.81 -3.56
N THR A 43 -15.36 18.41 -4.78
CA THR A 43 -16.25 17.65 -5.67
C THR A 43 -15.65 16.36 -6.18
N ASN A 44 -14.35 16.13 -5.95
CA ASN A 44 -13.63 14.96 -6.40
C ASN A 44 -13.00 14.26 -5.21
N LYS A 45 -12.79 12.96 -5.37
CA LYS A 45 -12.14 12.10 -4.38
C LYS A 45 -11.10 11.25 -5.08
N ILE A 46 -10.02 10.95 -4.38
CA ILE A 46 -8.93 10.11 -4.88
C ILE A 46 -9.00 8.77 -4.16
N TYR A 47 -8.85 7.69 -4.91
CA TYR A 47 -8.98 6.33 -4.43
C TYR A 47 -7.80 5.46 -4.85
N LEU A 48 -7.53 4.44 -4.06
CA LEU A 48 -6.62 3.34 -4.34
C LEU A 48 -7.43 2.11 -4.71
N LYS A 49 -7.07 1.47 -5.82
CA LYS A 49 -7.55 0.14 -6.20
C LYS A 49 -6.37 -0.83 -6.38
N GLY A 50 -6.65 -2.12 -6.40
CA GLY A 50 -5.65 -3.14 -6.71
C GLY A 50 -6.25 -4.53 -6.87
N ASP A 51 -5.41 -5.48 -7.26
CA ASP A 51 -5.81 -6.85 -7.61
C ASP A 51 -5.72 -7.85 -6.45
N ILE A 52 -5.22 -7.43 -5.27
CA ILE A 52 -5.07 -8.25 -4.06
C ILE A 52 -5.89 -7.69 -2.90
N SER A 53 -6.65 -8.56 -2.22
CA SER A 53 -7.40 -8.24 -1.01
C SER A 53 -6.51 -7.62 0.08
N PRO A 54 -6.93 -6.55 0.78
CA PRO A 54 -8.30 -6.02 0.84
C PRO A 54 -8.69 -5.07 -0.31
N LEU A 55 -7.78 -4.78 -1.24
CA LEU A 55 -8.11 -4.03 -2.45
C LEU A 55 -8.90 -4.90 -3.43
N GLY A 56 -9.55 -4.26 -4.39
CA GLY A 56 -10.21 -4.94 -5.48
C GLY A 56 -10.40 -4.05 -6.69
N GLU A 57 -10.75 -4.68 -7.81
CA GLU A 57 -11.07 -4.01 -9.07
C GLU A 57 -12.49 -3.40 -9.08
N ASN A 58 -13.37 -3.87 -8.18
CA ASN A 58 -14.69 -3.31 -8.00
C ASN A 58 -14.62 -2.00 -7.20
N SER A 59 -15.30 -0.95 -7.69
CA SER A 59 -15.37 0.36 -7.03
C SER A 59 -15.85 0.34 -5.57
N ALA A 60 -16.57 -0.70 -5.14
CA ALA A 60 -16.98 -0.90 -3.75
C ALA A 60 -15.81 -1.27 -2.81
N GLN A 61 -14.68 -1.70 -3.36
CA GLN A 61 -13.46 -2.10 -2.63
C GLN A 61 -12.36 -1.04 -2.74
N TYR A 62 -12.63 0.08 -3.42
CA TYR A 62 -11.66 1.16 -3.53
C TYR A 62 -11.52 1.86 -2.19
N LEU A 63 -10.30 2.16 -1.80
CA LEU A 63 -10.02 2.85 -0.54
C LEU A 63 -9.75 4.32 -0.81
N GLU A 64 -10.47 5.21 -0.13
CA GLU A 64 -10.29 6.66 -0.28
C GLU A 64 -8.95 7.08 0.33
N LEU A 65 -8.19 7.90 -0.39
CA LEU A 65 -7.02 8.56 0.17
C LEU A 65 -7.43 9.92 0.70
N THR A 66 -6.75 10.35 1.75
CA THR A 66 -7.00 11.64 2.41
C THR A 66 -5.71 12.41 2.55
N ASP A 67 -5.77 13.72 2.35
CA ASP A 67 -4.70 14.65 2.72
C ASP A 67 -4.94 15.06 4.19
N THR A 68 -4.05 14.59 5.08
CA THR A 68 -4.11 14.83 6.52
C THR A 68 -2.91 15.64 6.97
N ALA A 69 -3.10 16.49 7.98
CA ALA A 69 -2.08 17.44 8.47
C ALA A 69 -0.64 16.86 8.51
N PRO A 70 0.35 17.54 7.91
CA PRO A 70 0.22 18.83 7.22
C PRO A 70 -0.55 18.72 5.90
N ILE A 71 -1.42 19.70 5.61
CA ILE A 71 -2.14 19.73 4.33
C ILE A 71 -1.17 20.24 3.26
N ASP A 72 -0.69 19.35 2.42
CA ASP A 72 0.38 19.62 1.45
C ASP A 72 0.12 19.03 0.05
N SER A 73 -1.12 18.61 -0.24
CA SER A 73 -1.53 17.97 -1.50
C SER A 73 -1.03 16.53 -1.68
N VAL A 74 -0.43 15.93 -0.65
CA VAL A 74 -0.12 14.50 -0.62
C VAL A 74 -1.28 13.76 0.01
N TYR A 75 -1.88 12.87 -0.76
CA TYR A 75 -3.00 12.05 -0.30
C TYR A 75 -2.49 10.66 0.07
N SER A 76 -2.90 10.17 1.24
CA SER A 76 -2.39 8.93 1.81
C SER A 76 -3.49 7.95 2.21
N VAL A 77 -3.18 6.66 2.14
CA VAL A 77 -3.97 5.59 2.76
C VAL A 77 -3.05 4.46 3.23
N ALA A 78 -3.29 3.95 4.44
CA ALA A 78 -2.63 2.75 4.95
C ALA A 78 -3.50 1.52 4.70
N VAL A 79 -2.92 0.48 4.11
CA VAL A 79 -3.61 -0.77 3.79
C VAL A 79 -2.93 -1.93 4.50
N VAL A 80 -3.72 -2.71 5.24
CA VAL A 80 -3.24 -3.89 5.96
C VAL A 80 -3.49 -5.14 5.12
N PHE A 81 -2.44 -5.71 4.56
CA PHE A 81 -2.48 -6.97 3.83
C PHE A 81 -2.29 -8.17 4.77
N PRO A 82 -3.10 -9.23 4.62
CA PRO A 82 -2.87 -10.48 5.32
C PRO A 82 -1.49 -11.07 4.97
N ALA A 83 -0.84 -11.70 5.95
CA ALA A 83 0.51 -12.21 5.75
C ALA A 83 0.62 -13.34 4.71
N VAL A 84 -0.49 -13.95 4.31
CA VAL A 84 -0.55 -14.91 3.19
C VAL A 84 -0.15 -14.28 1.87
N ASN A 85 -0.20 -12.94 1.76
CA ASN A 85 0.18 -12.20 0.56
C ASN A 85 1.66 -11.77 0.54
N THR A 86 2.46 -12.25 1.49
CA THR A 86 3.90 -11.95 1.51
C THR A 86 4.58 -12.51 0.26
N ASN A 87 5.36 -11.67 -0.41
CA ASN A 87 6.00 -11.87 -1.71
C ASN A 87 5.06 -11.89 -2.93
N ASP A 88 3.75 -11.67 -2.75
CA ASP A 88 2.85 -11.48 -3.89
C ASP A 88 3.16 -10.13 -4.58
N LEU A 89 2.98 -10.11 -5.90
CA LEU A 89 3.07 -8.90 -6.71
C LEU A 89 1.70 -8.22 -6.77
N LEU A 90 1.52 -7.17 -5.98
CA LEU A 90 0.35 -6.31 -6.03
C LEU A 90 0.41 -5.42 -7.28
N LYS A 91 -0.66 -5.43 -8.07
CA LYS A 91 -0.93 -4.43 -9.10
C LYS A 91 -1.95 -3.43 -8.57
N TYR A 92 -1.64 -2.14 -8.66
CA TYR A 92 -2.48 -1.09 -8.10
C TYR A 92 -2.51 0.15 -8.98
N ASN A 93 -3.53 0.99 -8.76
CA ASN A 93 -3.65 2.31 -9.38
C ASN A 93 -4.40 3.30 -8.51
N PHE A 94 -4.09 4.57 -8.72
CA PHE A 94 -4.91 5.66 -8.20
C PHE A 94 -6.05 6.01 -9.17
N VAL A 95 -7.16 6.46 -8.61
CA VAL A 95 -8.40 6.73 -9.34
C VAL A 95 -9.05 8.01 -8.83
N ILE A 96 -9.28 8.99 -9.71
CA ILE A 96 -10.09 10.16 -9.39
C ILE A 96 -11.55 9.83 -9.67
N LYS A 97 -12.38 9.90 -8.64
CA LYS A 97 -13.84 9.79 -8.77
C LYS A 97 -14.47 11.18 -8.74
N ARG A 98 -15.29 11.45 -9.76
CA ARG A 98 -16.09 12.67 -9.93
C ARG A 98 -17.56 12.29 -9.83
N LEU A 99 -18.45 13.30 -9.82
CA LEU A 99 -19.89 13.06 -9.74
C LEU A 99 -20.42 12.15 -10.86
N LEU A 100 -19.90 12.33 -12.09
CA LEU A 100 -20.40 11.67 -13.29
C LEU A 100 -19.36 10.83 -14.04
N SER A 101 -18.11 10.79 -13.55
CA SER A 101 -17.03 10.07 -14.23
C SER A 101 -15.99 9.55 -13.25
N THR A 102 -15.25 8.55 -13.71
CA THR A 102 -14.11 7.96 -13.02
C THR A 102 -12.93 8.04 -13.97
N GLU A 103 -11.81 8.57 -13.47
CA GLU A 103 -10.56 8.69 -14.21
C GLU A 103 -9.52 7.82 -13.52
N HIS A 104 -8.98 6.87 -14.27
CA HIS A 104 -7.95 5.96 -13.80
C HIS A 104 -6.59 6.47 -14.25
N GLU A 105 -5.55 6.24 -13.45
CA GLU A 105 -4.19 6.31 -13.97
C GLU A 105 -4.03 5.42 -15.21
N GLU A 106 -3.29 5.89 -16.20
CA GLU A 106 -3.06 5.14 -17.44
C GLU A 106 -2.14 3.93 -17.22
N ARG A 107 -1.15 4.07 -16.33
CA ARG A 107 -0.13 3.04 -16.09
C ARG A 107 -0.40 2.30 -14.79
N THR A 108 -0.59 0.98 -14.88
CA THR A 108 -0.61 0.10 -13.70
C THR A 108 0.73 0.12 -12.96
N ARG A 109 0.67 0.29 -11.64
CA ARG A 109 1.82 0.26 -10.74
C ARG A 109 1.94 -1.12 -10.11
N GLU A 110 3.16 -1.50 -9.75
CA GLU A 110 3.45 -2.81 -9.19
C GLU A 110 4.26 -2.67 -7.88
N LEU A 111 3.97 -3.51 -6.90
CA LEU A 111 4.68 -3.59 -5.62
C LEU A 111 4.77 -5.05 -5.18
N THR A 112 5.96 -5.53 -4.83
CA THR A 112 6.11 -6.80 -4.14
C THR A 112 5.87 -6.59 -2.64
N LEU A 113 4.87 -7.27 -2.08
CA LEU A 113 4.53 -7.13 -0.66
C LEU A 113 5.62 -7.80 0.20
N SER A 114 6.43 -6.99 0.89
CA SER A 114 7.63 -7.46 1.61
C SER A 114 7.35 -8.31 2.86
N GLY A 115 6.10 -8.35 3.33
CA GLY A 115 5.77 -8.96 4.61
C GLY A 115 6.04 -8.04 5.81
N GLN A 116 6.56 -6.82 5.58
CA GLN A 116 6.94 -5.86 6.62
C GLN A 116 6.22 -4.53 6.42
N PRO A 117 5.96 -3.75 7.49
CA PRO A 117 5.41 -2.40 7.35
C PRO A 117 6.30 -1.51 6.47
N GLU A 118 5.69 -0.81 5.51
CA GLU A 118 6.40 0.04 4.56
C GLU A 118 5.60 1.30 4.25
N VAL A 119 6.29 2.43 4.12
CA VAL A 119 5.73 3.68 3.61
C VAL A 119 6.34 3.93 2.24
N LEU A 120 5.50 3.93 1.21
CA LEU A 120 5.95 4.14 -0.16
C LEU A 120 6.30 5.62 -0.38
N PRO A 121 7.26 5.93 -1.25
CA PRO A 121 7.53 7.31 -1.63
C PRO A 121 6.33 7.95 -2.30
N GLU A 122 6.23 9.26 -2.19
CA GLU A 122 5.25 10.07 -2.90
C GLU A 122 5.49 9.98 -4.40
N ILE A 123 4.41 9.79 -5.14
CA ILE A 123 4.42 9.64 -6.60
C ILE A 123 3.35 10.54 -7.18
N LYS A 124 3.71 11.27 -8.24
CA LYS A 124 2.76 12.15 -8.92
C LYS A 124 1.68 11.35 -9.63
N PHE A 125 0.43 11.80 -9.52
CA PHE A 125 -0.69 11.20 -10.24
C PHE A 125 -0.47 11.30 -11.76
N ASN A 126 -0.59 10.16 -12.45
CA ASN A 126 -0.47 10.04 -13.90
C ASN A 126 0.81 10.67 -14.51
N SER A 127 1.90 10.72 -13.74
CA SER A 127 3.20 11.18 -14.23
C SER A 127 3.98 10.04 -14.87
N PHE A 128 4.64 10.36 -16.00
CA PHE A 128 5.59 9.47 -16.67
C PHE A 128 7.03 9.62 -16.15
N ASP A 129 7.27 10.60 -15.28
CA ASP A 129 8.59 10.90 -14.73
C ASP A 129 8.82 10.14 -13.42
N TRP A 130 9.97 9.49 -13.32
CA TRP A 130 10.44 8.70 -12.17
C TRP A 130 11.42 9.49 -11.32
#